data_AF-A0A538DY33-F1
#
_entry.id   AF-A0A538DY33-F1
#
_cell.length_a   1.000
_cell.length_b   1.000
_cell.length_c   1.000
_cell.angle_alpha   90.00
_cell.angle_beta   90.00
_cell.angle_gamma   90.00
#
_symmetry.space_group_name_H-M   'P 1'
#
loop_
_entity.id
_entity.type
_entity.pdbx_description
1 polymer ?
#
loop_
_entity_poly.entity_id
_entity_poly.type
_entity_poly.pdbx_seq_one_letter_code
_entity_poly.pdbx_strand_id
1 'polypeptide(L)'
;MTSRGHPHAEFQRALKNGNVWVAEAVACELHQVSLEDALELVHLYAAKKSPKFDRAAMKWLRRYLDEKSPTLKVFAELVASLAQPTE
;
A
#
# COMPACT_ATOMS: atom_id res chain seq x y z
N MET A 1 8.66 -8.79 -30.43
CA MET A 1 8.75 -9.10 -28.98
C MET A 1 9.12 -7.80 -28.26
N THR A 2 8.13 -7.03 -27.83
CA THR A 2 8.36 -5.83 -27.02
C THR A 2 8.00 -6.17 -25.58
N SER A 3 8.99 -5.95 -24.71
CA SER A 3 9.05 -6.27 -23.29
C SER A 3 7.68 -6.13 -22.59
N ARG A 4 7.08 -7.26 -22.21
CA ARG A 4 5.92 -7.30 -21.33
C ARG A 4 6.44 -6.90 -19.95
N GLY A 5 6.56 -5.60 -19.71
CA GLY A 5 6.93 -5.03 -18.42
C GLY A 5 6.00 -5.61 -17.37
N HIS A 6 6.57 -6.27 -16.37
CA HIS A 6 5.85 -6.95 -15.31
C HIS A 6 4.83 -5.96 -14.70
N PRO A 7 3.55 -6.33 -14.49
CA PRO A 7 2.56 -5.45 -13.83
C PRO A 7 3.07 -4.83 -12.52
N HIS A 8 3.91 -5.58 -11.81
CA HIS A 8 4.63 -5.12 -10.62
C HIS A 8 5.64 -3.97 -10.90
N ALA A 9 6.32 -3.95 -12.05
CA ALA A 9 7.23 -2.86 -12.41
C ALA A 9 6.49 -1.56 -12.77
N GLU A 10 5.31 -1.67 -13.39
CA GLU A 10 4.45 -0.50 -13.65
C GLU A 10 3.83 0.04 -12.34
N PHE A 11 3.46 -0.86 -11.41
CA PHE A 11 3.02 -0.50 -10.07
C PHE A 11 4.11 0.28 -9.29
N GLN A 12 5.32 -0.25 -9.25
CA GLN A 12 6.48 0.39 -8.62
C GLN A 12 6.80 1.77 -9.23
N ARG A 13 6.68 1.90 -10.56
CA ARG A 13 6.81 3.19 -11.24
C ARG A 13 5.69 4.15 -10.86
N ALA A 14 4.45 3.68 -10.76
CA ALA A 14 3.30 4.51 -10.38
C ALA A 14 3.44 5.02 -8.93
N LEU A 15 3.91 4.18 -8.01
CA LEU A 15 4.25 4.56 -6.65
C LEU A 15 5.36 5.63 -6.63
N LYS A 16 6.46 5.40 -7.36
CA LYS A 16 7.57 6.35 -7.47
C LYS A 16 7.17 7.71 -8.05
N ASN A 17 6.27 7.71 -9.03
CA ASN A 17 5.73 8.93 -9.65
C ASN A 17 4.61 9.57 -8.82
N GLY A 18 4.23 8.94 -7.71
CA GLY A 18 3.16 9.37 -6.84
C GLY A 18 1.76 9.27 -7.46
N ASN A 19 1.57 8.54 -8.56
CA ASN A 19 0.30 8.53 -9.26
C ASN A 19 -0.68 7.52 -8.63
N VAL A 20 -1.43 7.98 -7.63
CA VAL A 20 -2.42 7.20 -6.87
C VAL A 20 -3.43 6.48 -7.77
N TRP A 21 -3.92 7.14 -8.83
CA TRP A 21 -4.91 6.56 -9.73
C TRP A 21 -4.34 5.39 -10.53
N VAL A 22 -3.10 5.53 -11.03
CA VAL A 22 -2.43 4.44 -11.77
C VAL A 22 -2.05 3.32 -10.81
N ALA A 23 -1.60 3.64 -9.60
CA ALA A 23 -1.28 2.63 -8.58
C ALA A 23 -2.53 1.84 -8.15
N GLU A 24 -3.69 2.50 -7.97
CA GLU A 24 -4.99 1.83 -7.74
C GLU A 24 -5.38 0.92 -8.92
N ALA A 25 -5.27 1.43 -10.15
CA ALA A 25 -5.64 0.68 -11.36
C ALA A 25 -4.78 -0.58 -11.52
N VAL A 26 -3.46 -0.46 -11.39
CA VAL A 26 -2.53 -1.59 -11.49
C VAL A 26 -2.74 -2.57 -10.33
N ALA A 27 -3.06 -2.10 -9.13
CA ALA A 27 -3.39 -2.96 -8.00
C ALA A 27 -4.68 -3.77 -8.22
N CYS A 28 -5.68 -3.21 -8.92
CA CYS A 28 -6.86 -3.97 -9.34
C CYS A 28 -6.54 -5.02 -10.42
N GLU A 29 -5.57 -4.76 -11.29
CA GLU A 29 -5.12 -5.70 -12.33
C GLU A 29 -4.23 -6.82 -11.77
N LEU A 30 -3.46 -6.53 -10.72
CA LEU A 30 -2.77 -7.50 -9.89
C LEU A 30 -3.82 -8.33 -9.14
N HIS A 31 -4.29 -9.40 -9.77
CA HIS A 31 -5.31 -10.33 -9.24
C HIS A 31 -5.06 -10.74 -7.78
N GLN A 32 -3.81 -10.69 -7.32
CA GLN A 32 -3.44 -10.82 -5.92
C GLN A 32 -2.38 -9.75 -5.57
N VAL A 33 -2.80 -8.70 -4.88
CA VAL A 33 -1.88 -7.69 -4.33
C VAL A 33 -1.24 -8.26 -3.06
N SER A 34 0.09 -8.31 -3.02
CA SER A 34 0.85 -8.72 -1.85
C SER A 34 0.61 -7.75 -0.69
N LEU A 35 0.82 -8.22 0.54
CA LEU A 35 0.69 -7.38 1.73
C LEU A 35 1.66 -6.19 1.68
N GLU A 36 2.87 -6.40 1.15
CA GLU A 36 3.89 -5.36 0.96
C GLU A 36 3.47 -4.31 -0.08
N ASP A 37 3.03 -4.72 -1.27
CA ASP A 37 2.53 -3.81 -2.31
C ASP A 37 1.35 -2.96 -1.79
N ALA A 38 0.44 -3.58 -1.02
CA ALA A 38 -0.69 -2.88 -0.44
C ALA A 38 -0.27 -1.87 0.64
N LEU A 39 0.86 -2.09 1.33
CA LEU A 39 1.42 -1.14 2.30
C LEU A 39 1.99 0.09 1.59
N GLU A 40 2.67 -0.10 0.46
CA GLU A 40 3.21 1.01 -0.32
C GLU A 40 2.11 1.93 -0.86
N LEU A 41 0.95 1.38 -1.25
CA LEU A 41 -0.23 2.19 -1.58
C LEU A 41 -0.69 3.04 -0.39
N VAL A 42 -0.72 2.48 0.81
CA VAL A 42 -1.10 3.20 2.02
C VAL A 42 -0.13 4.35 2.31
N HIS A 43 1.17 4.12 2.18
CA HIS A 43 2.18 5.18 2.29
C HIS A 43 2.00 6.25 1.21
N LEU A 44 1.66 5.87 -0.01
CA LEU A 44 1.40 6.84 -1.07
C LEU A 44 0.17 7.73 -0.76
N TYR A 45 -0.90 7.16 -0.19
CA TYR A 45 -2.04 7.95 0.27
C TYR A 45 -1.65 8.92 1.40
N ALA A 46 -0.79 8.50 2.31
CA ALA A 46 -0.26 9.34 3.39
C ALA A 46 0.52 10.53 2.83
N ALA A 47 1.47 10.26 1.92
CA ALA A 47 2.28 11.28 1.26
C ALA A 47 1.43 12.30 0.48
N LYS A 48 0.33 11.84 -0.12
CA LYS A 48 -0.61 12.69 -0.87
C LYS A 48 -1.67 13.38 0.00
N LYS A 49 -1.67 13.16 1.32
CA LYS A 49 -2.74 13.61 2.26
C LYS A 49 -4.14 13.30 1.73
N SER A 50 -4.28 12.13 1.09
CA SER A 50 -5.53 11.75 0.46
C SER A 50 -6.57 11.41 1.52
N PRO A 51 -7.84 11.85 1.38
CA PRO A 51 -8.91 11.48 2.32
C PRO A 51 -9.22 9.97 2.32
N LYS A 52 -8.70 9.22 1.35
CA LYS A 52 -8.79 7.76 1.30
C LYS A 52 -7.79 7.06 2.22
N PHE A 53 -6.79 7.77 2.76
CA PHE A 53 -5.71 7.21 3.58
C PHE A 53 -6.24 6.38 4.74
N ASP A 54 -7.05 6.97 5.63
CA ASP A 54 -7.57 6.28 6.81
C ASP A 54 -8.30 4.98 6.45
N ARG A 55 -9.15 5.03 5.43
CA ARG A 55 -9.91 3.86 4.99
C ARG A 55 -9.00 2.78 4.40
N ALA A 56 -7.99 3.17 3.62
CA ALA A 56 -7.03 2.25 3.03
C ALA A 56 -6.12 1.62 4.10
N ALA A 57 -5.59 2.43 5.02
CA ALA A 57 -4.77 2.00 6.14
C ALA A 57 -5.51 1.00 7.03
N MET A 58 -6.76 1.29 7.42
CA MET A 58 -7.59 0.38 8.21
C MET A 58 -7.85 -0.96 7.50
N LYS A 59 -8.14 -0.93 6.18
CA LYS A 59 -8.35 -2.15 5.39
C LYS A 59 -7.07 -2.99 5.35
N TRP A 60 -5.92 -2.36 5.20
CA TRP A 60 -4.62 -3.02 5.19
C TRP A 60 -4.28 -3.63 6.55
N LEU A 61 -4.47 -2.87 7.64
CA LEU A 61 -4.21 -3.34 9.00
C LEU A 61 -5.06 -4.57 9.36
N ARG A 62 -6.35 -4.59 8.98
CA ARG A 62 -7.21 -5.77 9.16
C ARG A 62 -6.64 -6.98 8.44
N ARG A 63 -6.20 -6.80 7.19
CA ARG A 63 -5.60 -7.87 6.39
C ARG A 63 -4.26 -8.35 6.97
N TYR A 64 -3.45 -7.43 7.51
CA TYR A 64 -2.20 -7.75 8.20
C TYR A 64 -2.42 -8.63 9.44
N LEU A 65 -3.46 -8.33 10.22
CA LEU A 65 -3.86 -9.16 11.36
C LEU A 65 -4.27 -10.57 10.93
N ASP A 66 -5.11 -10.68 9.90
CA ASP A 66 -5.59 -11.97 9.38
C ASP A 66 -4.45 -12.82 8.77
N GLU A 67 -3.51 -12.21 8.04
CA GLU A 67 -2.44 -12.94 7.35
C GLU A 67 -1.22 -13.27 8.23
N LYS A 68 -0.83 -12.38 9.15
CA LYS A 68 0.44 -12.50 9.89
C LYS A 68 0.26 -12.82 11.38
N SER A 69 -0.94 -12.66 11.95
CA SER A 69 -1.20 -12.84 13.39
C SER A 69 -0.10 -12.25 14.29
N PRO A 70 0.24 -10.95 14.14
CA PRO A 70 1.31 -10.31 14.90
C PRO A 70 0.96 -10.20 16.39
N THR A 71 1.97 -9.99 17.22
CA THR A 71 1.72 -9.60 18.62
C THR A 71 1.20 -8.17 18.70
N LEU A 72 0.47 -7.86 19.79
CA LEU A 72 -0.09 -6.53 20.02
C LEU A 72 0.98 -5.42 19.99
N LYS A 73 2.20 -5.72 20.47
CA LYS A 73 3.33 -4.77 20.47
C LYS A 73 3.74 -4.39 19.04
N VAL A 74 4.00 -5.39 18.19
CA VAL A 74 4.41 -5.18 16.79
C VAL A 74 3.31 -4.46 16.01
N PHE A 75 2.04 -4.82 16.27
CA PHE A 75 0.91 -4.15 15.64
C PHE A 75 0.80 -2.67 16.06
N ALA A 76 0.97 -2.37 17.35
CA ALA A 76 0.92 -0.99 17.84
C ALA A 76 2.06 -0.13 17.27
N GLU A 77 3.29 -0.68 17.19
CA GLU A 77 4.44 0.00 16.57
C GLU A 77 4.18 0.32 15.09
N LEU A 78 3.59 -0.62 14.35
CA LEU A 78 3.24 -0.45 12.94
C LEU A 78 2.15 0.61 12.74
N VAL A 79 1.09 0.59 13.54
CA VAL A 79 0.03 1.60 13.51
C VAL A 79 0.57 2.98 13.85
N ALA A 80 1.43 3.08 14.87
CA ALA A 80 2.08 4.33 15.22
C ALA A 80 2.93 4.87 14.07
N SER A 81 3.70 4.00 13.40
CA SER A 81 4.49 4.38 12.22
C SER A 81 3.63 4.87 11.05
N LEU A 82 2.43 4.32 10.86
CA LEU A 82 1.49 4.79 9.82
C LEU A 82 0.80 6.10 10.20
N ALA A 83 0.56 6.33 11.49
CA ALA A 83 -0.10 7.53 12.00
C ALA A 83 0.82 8.76 12.06
N GLN A 84 2.14 8.57 12.04
CA GLN A 84 3.09 9.67 11.91
C GLN A 84 3.17 10.09 10.44
N PRO A 85 2.69 11.30 10.06
CA PRO A 85 2.98 11.83 8.74
C PRO A 85 4.49 11.98 8.63
N THR A 86 5.09 11.26 7.69
CA THR A 86 6.50 11.42 7.37
C THR A 86 6.69 12.88 6.92
N GLU A 87 7.31 13.69 7.76
CA GLU A 87 7.74 15.06 7.45
C GLU A 87 8.85 15.06 6.38
#